data_AF-A0AB74BVQ8-F1
#
_entry.id   AF-A0AB74BVQ8-F1
#
_cell.length_a   1.000
_cell.length_b   1.000
_cell.length_c   1.000
_cell.angle_alpha   90.00
_cell.angle_beta   90.00
_cell.angle_gamma   90.00
#
_symmetry.space_group_name_H-M   'P 1'
#
loop_
_entity.id
_entity.type
_entity.pdbx_description
1 polymer ?
#
loop_
_entity_poly.entity_id
_entity_poly.type
_entity_poly.pdbx_seq_one_letter_code
_entity_poly.pdbx_strand_id
1 'polypeptide(L)'
;MSYHVCNLIFFGFTIGCAKSTGTVMFLAFRFLAGYAGSAPLTIGGGTIADVIPKEQRGVAMGMFSLGPTLGPSLGPIIGGFVAQYKGWRWTFWVLLILHGCVALACLVFMRETSTGIPQGGQSPALEQKKLTAQELPAHFLRALLIPIKLLIFHPAVLLTSLSVAYAFGLSFLLFTTFPSVFQKQYGFSLGISGLCYLGMGTGMLIGVATFSLTSDKLQHWHSRRNFHDWRLSPYSAL
;
A
#
# COMPACT_ATOMS: atom_id res chain seq x y z
N MET A 1 -8.84 -16.11 0.12
CA MET A 1 -9.69 -16.01 -1.07
C MET A 1 -9.62 -14.61 -1.70
N SER A 2 -9.61 -13.56 -0.87
CA SER A 2 -9.67 -12.17 -1.36
C SER A 2 -8.45 -11.73 -2.17
N TYR A 3 -7.24 -12.21 -1.89
CA TYR A 3 -6.03 -11.76 -2.61
C TYR A 3 -5.99 -12.30 -4.03
N HIS A 4 -6.27 -13.59 -4.20
CA HIS A 4 -6.27 -14.21 -5.53
C HIS A 4 -7.37 -13.64 -6.42
N VAL A 5 -8.57 -13.40 -5.88
CA VAL A 5 -9.66 -12.77 -6.64
C VAL A 5 -9.26 -11.36 -7.08
N CYS A 6 -8.70 -10.54 -6.17
CA CYS A 6 -8.27 -9.19 -6.52
C CYS A 6 -7.14 -9.19 -7.56
N ASN A 7 -6.17 -10.09 -7.45
CA ASN A 7 -5.08 -10.24 -8.42
C ASN A 7 -5.60 -10.65 -9.81
N LEU A 8 -6.55 -11.59 -9.90
CA LEU A 8 -7.14 -12.01 -11.17
C LEU A 8 -7.93 -10.87 -11.83
N ILE A 9 -8.71 -10.13 -11.05
CA ILE A 9 -9.47 -8.97 -11.52
C ILE A 9 -8.52 -7.87 -12.01
N PHE A 10 -7.47 -7.57 -11.23
CA PHE A 10 -6.44 -6.61 -11.61
C PHE A 10 -5.73 -7.02 -12.92
N PHE A 11 -5.38 -8.30 -13.06
CA PHE A 11 -4.74 -8.85 -14.24
C PHE A 11 -5.62 -8.68 -15.49
N GLY A 12 -6.89 -9.08 -15.40
CA GLY A 12 -7.85 -8.95 -16.51
C GLY A 12 -8.07 -7.49 -16.96
N PHE A 13 -8.28 -6.57 -16.02
CA PHE A 13 -8.46 -5.16 -16.38
C PHE A 13 -7.18 -4.48 -16.87
N THR A 14 -6.01 -4.94 -16.45
CA THR A 14 -4.72 -4.47 -16.99
C THR A 14 -4.55 -4.87 -18.47
N ILE A 15 -5.01 -6.06 -18.88
CA ILE A 15 -5.10 -6.43 -20.30
C ILE A 15 -6.04 -5.49 -21.05
N GLY A 16 -7.19 -5.17 -20.45
CA GLY A 16 -8.15 -4.19 -20.98
C GLY A 16 -7.52 -2.83 -21.24
N CYS A 17 -6.70 -2.32 -20.30
CA CYS A 17 -5.93 -1.08 -20.48
C CYS A 17 -4.92 -1.17 -21.65
N ALA A 18 -4.25 -2.31 -21.82
CA ALA A 18 -3.28 -2.49 -22.90
C ALA A 18 -3.94 -2.54 -24.29
N LYS A 19 -5.14 -3.12 -24.38
CA LYS A 19 -5.92 -3.30 -25.62
C LYS A 19 -6.94 -2.19 -25.90
N SER A 20 -7.07 -1.19 -25.03
CA SER A 20 -8.07 -0.14 -25.18
C SER A 20 -7.85 0.67 -26.46
N THR A 21 -8.92 0.84 -27.24
CA THR A 21 -8.95 1.62 -28.49
C THR A 21 -9.41 3.06 -28.28
N GLY A 22 -10.18 3.33 -27.23
CA GLY A 22 -10.69 4.66 -26.90
C GLY A 22 -10.36 5.12 -25.47
N THR A 23 -10.34 6.44 -25.26
CA THR A 23 -10.01 7.07 -23.97
C THR A 23 -10.98 6.67 -22.86
N VAL A 24 -12.29 6.61 -23.16
CA VAL A 24 -13.31 6.22 -22.17
C VAL A 24 -13.13 4.76 -21.73
N MET A 25 -12.89 3.86 -22.68
CA MET A 25 -12.60 2.45 -22.41
C MET A 25 -11.34 2.30 -21.57
N PHE A 26 -10.28 3.05 -21.90
CA PHE A 26 -9.04 3.07 -21.13
C PHE A 26 -9.29 3.53 -19.68
N LEU A 27 -10.01 4.63 -19.47
CA LEU A 27 -10.31 5.16 -18.14
C LEU A 27 -11.18 4.21 -17.32
N ALA A 28 -12.18 3.58 -17.94
CA ALA A 28 -13.03 2.60 -17.27
C ALA A 28 -12.22 1.39 -16.77
N PHE A 29 -11.37 0.80 -17.61
CA PHE A 29 -10.50 -0.28 -17.18
C PHE A 29 -9.45 0.15 -16.16
N ARG A 30 -8.93 1.37 -16.28
CA ARG A 30 -7.98 1.94 -15.31
C ARG A 30 -8.62 2.07 -13.93
N PHE A 31 -9.88 2.52 -13.88
CA PHE A 31 -10.66 2.63 -12.65
C PHE A 31 -10.89 1.25 -12.02
N LEU A 32 -11.34 0.28 -12.82
CA LEU A 32 -11.62 -1.08 -12.34
C LEU A 32 -10.34 -1.81 -11.89
N ALA A 33 -9.22 -1.63 -12.59
CA ALA A 33 -7.92 -2.11 -12.14
C ALA A 33 -7.50 -1.44 -10.82
N GLY A 34 -7.72 -0.12 -10.68
CA GLY A 34 -7.45 0.60 -9.43
C GLY A 34 -8.28 0.09 -8.25
N TYR A 35 -9.56 -0.18 -8.47
CA TYR A 35 -10.45 -0.77 -7.48
C TYR A 35 -9.92 -2.13 -6.99
N ALA A 36 -9.59 -3.03 -7.90
CA ALA A 36 -9.05 -4.35 -7.57
C ALA A 36 -7.67 -4.27 -6.87
N GLY A 37 -6.82 -3.32 -7.28
CA GLY A 37 -5.50 -3.12 -6.69
C GLY A 37 -5.50 -2.54 -5.27
N SER A 38 -6.60 -1.92 -4.84
CA SER A 38 -6.70 -1.30 -3.51
C SER A 38 -6.77 -2.32 -2.38
N ALA A 39 -7.48 -3.44 -2.58
CA ALA A 39 -7.72 -4.42 -1.54
C ALA A 39 -6.44 -5.11 -1.02
N PRO A 40 -5.49 -5.59 -1.86
CA PRO A 40 -4.24 -6.15 -1.37
C PRO A 40 -3.40 -5.17 -0.57
N LEU A 41 -3.42 -3.89 -0.95
CA LEU A 41 -2.67 -2.84 -0.26
C LEU A 41 -3.24 -2.58 1.15
N THR A 42 -4.57 -2.54 1.28
CA THR A 42 -5.24 -2.31 2.57
C THR A 42 -5.18 -3.53 3.48
N ILE A 43 -5.37 -4.74 2.94
CA ILE A 43 -5.43 -5.97 3.75
C ILE A 43 -4.01 -6.45 4.09
N GLY A 44 -3.01 -6.21 3.22
CA GLY A 44 -1.63 -6.68 3.37
C GLY A 44 -1.01 -6.33 4.73
N GLY A 45 -1.16 -5.09 5.17
CA GLY A 45 -0.67 -4.66 6.48
C GLY A 45 -1.37 -5.40 7.64
N GLY A 46 -2.69 -5.60 7.54
CA GLY A 46 -3.46 -6.35 8.53
C GLY A 46 -3.04 -7.82 8.62
N THR A 47 -2.91 -8.49 7.47
CA THR A 47 -2.50 -9.90 7.42
C THR A 47 -1.11 -10.13 8.01
N ILE A 48 -0.14 -9.24 7.74
CA ILE A 48 1.18 -9.35 8.36
C ILE A 48 1.09 -9.10 9.86
N ALA A 49 0.26 -8.16 10.31
CA ALA A 49 0.05 -7.95 11.74
C ALA A 49 -0.57 -9.19 12.42
N ASP A 50 -1.47 -9.89 11.75
CA ASP A 50 -2.15 -11.07 12.32
C ASP A 50 -1.26 -12.32 12.38
N VAL A 51 -0.35 -12.49 11.40
CA VAL A 51 0.50 -13.69 11.28
C VAL A 51 1.84 -13.53 12.03
N ILE A 52 2.38 -12.31 12.13
CA ILE A 52 3.71 -12.08 12.71
C ILE A 52 3.62 -11.73 14.21
N PRO A 53 4.43 -12.38 15.08
CA PRO A 53 4.49 -12.07 16.50
C PRO A 53 4.87 -10.61 16.74
N LYS A 54 4.39 -10.03 17.85
CA LYS A 54 4.50 -8.57 18.12
C LYS A 54 5.95 -8.09 18.13
N GLU A 55 6.88 -8.94 18.55
CA GLU A 55 8.31 -8.68 18.70
C GLU A 55 9.01 -8.51 17.35
N GLN A 56 8.50 -9.14 16.28
CA GLN A 56 9.08 -9.07 14.92
C GLN A 56 8.21 -8.26 13.94
N ARG A 57 7.07 -7.75 14.41
CA ARG A 57 6.10 -7.03 13.58
C ARG A 57 6.68 -5.75 12.98
N GLY A 58 7.56 -5.04 13.69
CA GLY A 58 8.21 -3.82 13.21
C GLY A 58 9.01 -4.07 11.92
N VAL A 59 9.86 -5.09 11.92
CA VAL A 59 10.68 -5.49 10.77
C VAL A 59 9.79 -5.96 9.60
N ALA A 60 8.78 -6.79 9.87
CA ALA A 60 7.88 -7.28 8.83
C ALA A 60 7.05 -6.15 8.17
N MET A 61 6.56 -5.20 8.97
CA MET A 61 5.89 -3.98 8.48
C MET A 61 6.84 -3.10 7.68
N GLY A 62 8.10 -2.99 8.11
CA GLY A 62 9.15 -2.26 7.38
C GLY A 62 9.42 -2.85 6.00
N MET A 63 9.55 -4.18 5.92
CA MET A 63 9.70 -4.89 4.65
C MET A 63 8.48 -4.72 3.73
N PHE A 64 7.27 -4.76 4.29
CA PHE A 64 6.05 -4.49 3.52
C PHE A 64 6.03 -3.08 2.93
N SER A 65 6.54 -2.10 3.69
CA SER A 65 6.56 -0.69 3.30
C SER A 65 7.52 -0.40 2.14
N LEU A 66 8.52 -1.27 1.90
CA LEU A 66 9.42 -1.14 0.75
C LEU A 66 8.67 -1.18 -0.59
N GLY A 67 7.61 -1.97 -0.71
CA GLY A 67 6.84 -2.09 -1.95
C GLY A 67 6.22 -0.75 -2.38
N PRO A 68 5.35 -0.14 -1.55
CA PRO A 68 4.75 1.16 -1.83
C PRO A 68 5.76 2.30 -1.96
N THR A 69 6.90 2.21 -1.26
CA THR A 69 7.94 3.23 -1.30
C THR A 69 8.78 3.14 -2.58
N LEU A 70 9.19 1.95 -3.02
CA LEU A 70 10.04 1.77 -4.20
C LEU A 70 9.27 1.79 -5.52
N GLY A 71 7.99 1.40 -5.49
CA GLY A 71 7.14 1.37 -6.68
C GLY A 71 7.14 2.68 -7.48
N PRO A 72 6.91 3.84 -6.84
CA PRO A 72 6.92 5.15 -7.50
C PRO A 72 8.29 5.56 -8.08
N SER A 73 9.40 5.01 -7.59
CA SER A 73 10.73 5.27 -8.16
C SER A 73 11.03 4.36 -9.36
N LEU A 74 10.73 3.07 -9.25
CA LEU A 74 10.97 2.09 -10.31
C LEU A 74 10.00 2.24 -11.49
N GLY A 75 8.76 2.66 -11.22
CA GLY A 75 7.71 2.82 -12.21
C GLY A 75 8.10 3.77 -13.37
N PRO A 76 8.51 5.02 -13.11
CA PRO A 76 8.94 5.96 -14.15
C PRO A 76 10.21 5.54 -14.88
N ILE A 77 11.14 4.83 -14.23
CA ILE A 77 12.37 4.34 -14.85
C ILE A 77 12.01 3.31 -15.93
N ILE A 78 11.28 2.26 -15.53
CA ILE A 78 10.88 1.19 -16.45
C ILE A 78 9.89 1.74 -17.49
N GLY A 79 8.90 2.49 -17.04
CA GLY A 79 7.86 3.07 -17.90
C GLY A 79 8.41 4.08 -18.90
N GLY A 80 9.40 4.88 -18.54
CA GLY A 80 10.02 5.87 -19.42
C GLY A 80 10.75 5.22 -20.60
N PHE A 81 11.57 4.21 -20.33
CA PHE A 81 12.28 3.47 -21.38
C PHE A 81 11.34 2.64 -22.24
N VAL A 82 10.37 1.94 -21.63
CA VAL A 82 9.40 1.13 -22.36
C VAL A 82 8.53 2.00 -23.26
N ALA A 83 8.07 3.15 -22.75
CA ALA A 83 7.27 4.09 -23.52
C ALA A 83 8.07 4.72 -24.67
N GLN A 84 9.36 4.99 -24.47
CA GLN A 84 10.23 5.56 -25.50
C GLN A 84 10.46 4.60 -26.69
N TYR A 85 10.70 3.31 -26.44
CA TYR A 85 11.06 2.37 -27.50
C TYR A 85 9.90 1.54 -28.06
N LYS A 86 8.93 1.17 -27.22
CA LYS A 86 7.82 0.28 -27.60
C LYS A 86 6.44 0.93 -27.47
N GLY A 87 6.39 2.19 -27.05
CA GLY A 87 5.17 2.94 -26.83
C GLY A 87 4.52 2.67 -25.47
N TRP A 88 3.65 3.59 -25.05
CA TRP A 88 3.03 3.59 -23.71
C TRP A 88 2.16 2.36 -23.43
N ARG A 89 1.58 1.72 -24.46
CA ARG A 89 0.79 0.49 -24.30
C ARG A 89 1.63 -0.67 -23.79
N TRP A 90 2.92 -0.71 -24.15
CA TRP A 90 3.85 -1.73 -23.69
C TRP A 90 4.15 -1.63 -22.20
N THR A 91 3.99 -0.45 -21.59
CA THR A 91 4.10 -0.30 -20.13
C THR A 91 3.10 -1.20 -19.40
N PHE A 92 1.88 -1.36 -19.92
CA PHE A 92 0.89 -2.27 -19.34
C PHE A 92 1.25 -3.74 -19.51
N TRP A 93 1.89 -4.12 -20.61
CA TRP A 93 2.38 -5.48 -20.81
C TRP A 93 3.53 -5.81 -19.85
N VAL A 94 4.47 -4.88 -19.61
CA VAL A 94 5.52 -5.07 -18.59
C VAL A 94 4.92 -5.19 -17.20
N LEU A 95 3.97 -4.31 -16.85
CA LEU A 95 3.25 -4.40 -15.56
C LEU A 95 2.56 -5.74 -15.39
N LEU A 96 1.95 -6.27 -16.46
CA LEU A 96 1.27 -7.56 -16.45
C LEU A 96 2.24 -8.73 -16.27
N ILE A 97 3.42 -8.70 -16.90
CA ILE A 97 4.45 -9.72 -16.71
C ILE A 97 4.94 -9.72 -15.26
N LEU A 98 5.34 -8.55 -14.74
CA LEU A 98 5.83 -8.41 -13.37
C LEU A 98 4.77 -8.82 -12.34
N HIS A 99 3.54 -8.33 -12.51
CA HIS A 99 2.43 -8.70 -11.64
C HIS A 99 2.08 -10.18 -11.77
N GLY A 100 2.12 -10.76 -12.97
CA GLY A 100 1.89 -12.18 -13.21
C GLY A 100 2.91 -13.06 -12.48
N CYS A 101 4.20 -12.69 -12.50
CA CYS A 101 5.23 -13.40 -11.75
C CYS A 101 4.97 -13.35 -10.24
N VAL A 102 4.62 -12.19 -9.70
CA VAL A 102 4.31 -12.03 -8.27
C VAL A 102 3.02 -12.77 -7.91
N ALA A 103 1.98 -12.68 -8.73
CA ALA A 103 0.71 -13.36 -8.53
C ALA A 103 0.89 -14.89 -8.57
N LEU A 104 1.73 -15.41 -9.47
CA LEU A 104 2.08 -16.82 -9.52
C LEU A 104 2.86 -17.25 -8.27
N ALA A 105 3.84 -16.46 -7.84
CA ALA A 105 4.53 -16.70 -6.58
C ALA A 105 3.55 -16.71 -5.40
N CYS A 106 2.61 -15.77 -5.34
CA CYS A 106 1.54 -15.78 -4.34
C CYS A 106 0.68 -17.05 -4.45
N LEU A 107 0.30 -17.51 -5.64
CA LEU A 107 -0.49 -18.74 -5.80
C LEU A 107 0.24 -19.99 -5.29
N VAL A 108 1.57 -20.04 -5.44
CA VAL A 108 2.38 -21.19 -5.00
C VAL A 108 2.73 -21.12 -3.51
N PHE A 109 3.16 -19.96 -3.02
CA PHE A 109 3.68 -19.80 -1.65
C PHE A 109 2.61 -19.39 -0.64
N MET A 110 1.60 -18.63 -1.06
CA MET A 110 0.55 -18.15 -0.18
C MET A 110 -0.59 -19.16 -0.21
N ARG A 111 -0.61 -20.07 0.78
CA ARG A 111 -1.80 -20.85 1.07
C ARG A 111 -2.85 -19.90 1.61
N GLU A 112 -3.80 -19.52 0.78
CA GLU A 112 -4.97 -18.84 1.27
C GLU A 112 -5.76 -19.79 2.17
N THR A 113 -5.73 -19.50 3.47
CA THR A 113 -6.62 -20.14 4.45
C THR A 113 -8.05 -19.77 4.06
N SER A 114 -8.71 -20.62 3.28
CA SER A 114 -10.15 -20.58 3.11
C SER A 114 -10.77 -20.64 4.51
N THR A 115 -11.55 -19.62 4.80
CA THR A 115 -12.44 -19.46 5.96
C THR A 115 -12.70 -20.76 6.74
N GLY A 116 -12.26 -20.81 7.99
CA GLY A 116 -12.96 -21.54 9.05
C GLY A 116 -12.23 -22.70 9.73
N ILE A 117 -11.03 -22.52 10.28
CA ILE A 117 -10.60 -23.34 11.43
C ILE A 117 -9.83 -22.45 12.42
N PRO A 118 -10.36 -22.19 13.64
CA PRO A 118 -9.56 -21.71 14.74
C PRO A 118 -8.63 -22.85 15.17
N GLN A 119 -7.37 -22.80 14.76
CA GLN A 119 -6.35 -23.70 15.32
C GLN A 119 -5.79 -23.06 16.59
N GLY A 120 -6.27 -23.57 17.73
CA GLY A 120 -5.50 -23.64 18.96
C GLY A 120 -5.32 -22.33 19.71
N GLY A 121 -6.36 -21.92 20.44
CA GLY A 121 -6.25 -20.86 21.46
C GLY A 121 -7.59 -20.18 21.64
N GLN A 122 -8.16 -20.32 22.84
CA GLN A 122 -9.45 -19.78 23.25
C GLN A 122 -9.54 -18.27 22.97
N SER A 123 -9.94 -17.88 21.78
CA SER A 123 -10.65 -16.62 21.58
C SER A 123 -12.12 -16.99 21.61
N PRO A 124 -12.94 -16.42 22.52
CA PRO A 124 -14.37 -16.65 22.49
C PRO A 124 -14.81 -16.35 21.06
N ALA A 125 -15.56 -17.29 20.48
CA ALA A 125 -16.17 -17.08 19.18
C ALA A 125 -16.84 -15.72 19.24
N LEU A 126 -16.22 -14.71 18.62
CA LEU A 126 -16.86 -13.45 18.33
C LEU A 126 -17.96 -13.87 17.38
N GLU A 127 -19.12 -14.12 17.96
CA GLU A 127 -20.39 -14.32 17.30
C GLU A 127 -20.37 -13.35 16.12
N GLN A 128 -20.17 -13.87 14.91
CA GLN A 128 -20.26 -13.06 13.70
C GLN A 128 -21.72 -12.64 13.65
N LYS A 129 -22.04 -11.55 14.34
CA LYS A 129 -23.34 -10.91 14.31
C LYS A 129 -23.52 -10.55 12.86
N LYS A 130 -24.24 -11.40 12.12
CA LYS A 130 -24.66 -11.10 10.75
C LYS A 130 -25.40 -9.78 10.87
N LEU A 131 -24.77 -8.71 10.40
CA LEU A 131 -25.34 -7.38 10.40
C LEU A 131 -26.68 -7.50 9.69
N THR A 132 -27.78 -7.39 10.44
CA THR A 132 -29.12 -7.31 9.88
C THR A 132 -29.11 -6.16 8.88
N ALA A 133 -29.71 -6.31 7.71
CA ALA A 133 -29.67 -5.32 6.62
C ALA A 133 -30.07 -3.89 7.06
N GLN A 134 -30.76 -3.77 8.19
CA GLN A 134 -31.18 -2.54 8.85
C GLN A 134 -30.07 -1.81 9.64
N GLU A 135 -29.03 -2.51 10.12
CA GLU A 135 -27.89 -1.90 10.85
C GLU A 135 -26.72 -1.50 9.91
N LEU A 136 -26.74 -1.95 8.66
CA LEU A 136 -25.69 -1.70 7.65
C LEU A 136 -25.36 -0.21 7.41
N PRO A 137 -26.34 0.69 7.18
CA PRO A 137 -26.04 2.09 6.91
C PRO A 137 -25.47 2.81 8.13
N ALA A 138 -25.96 2.49 9.34
CA ALA A 138 -25.47 3.08 10.58
C ALA A 138 -24.04 2.65 10.89
N HIS A 139 -23.69 1.37 10.65
CA HIS A 139 -22.34 0.87 10.84
C HIS A 139 -21.37 1.44 9.81
N PHE A 140 -21.80 1.56 8.54
CA PHE A 140 -21.02 2.18 7.47
C PHE A 140 -20.72 3.66 7.75
N LEU A 141 -21.73 4.44 8.15
CA LEU A 141 -21.54 5.85 8.52
C LEU A 141 -20.61 5.99 9.72
N ARG A 142 -20.73 5.13 10.74
CA ARG A 142 -19.79 5.14 11.87
C ARG A 142 -18.36 4.81 11.43
N ALA A 143 -18.18 3.80 10.57
CA ALA A 143 -16.87 3.43 10.04
C ALA A 143 -16.22 4.57 9.24
N LEU A 144 -17.02 5.40 8.56
CA LEU A 144 -16.55 6.59 7.85
C LEU A 144 -16.25 7.76 8.80
N LEU A 145 -17.10 7.97 9.81
CA LEU A 145 -17.04 9.15 10.68
C LEU A 145 -16.00 9.03 11.79
N ILE A 146 -15.67 7.83 12.25
CA ILE A 146 -14.67 7.61 13.32
C ILE A 146 -13.27 8.09 12.90
N PRO A 147 -12.72 7.73 11.72
CA PRO A 147 -11.43 8.24 11.25
C PRO A 147 -11.43 9.77 11.04
N ILE A 148 -12.51 10.32 10.49
CA ILE A 148 -12.65 11.76 10.26
C ILE A 148 -12.66 12.53 11.59
N LYS A 149 -13.42 12.04 12.57
CA LYS A 149 -13.45 12.62 13.91
C LYS A 149 -12.09 12.52 14.58
N LEU A 150 -11.41 11.38 14.47
CA LEU A 150 -10.07 11.20 15.03
C LEU A 150 -9.06 12.19 14.41
N LEU A 151 -9.13 12.39 13.09
CA LEU A 151 -8.26 13.32 12.36
C LEU A 151 -8.44 14.77 12.82
N ILE A 152 -9.68 15.23 13.01
CA ILE A 152 -9.99 16.63 13.34
C ILE A 152 -9.81 16.91 14.83
N PHE A 153 -10.27 16.01 15.70
CA PHE A 153 -10.34 16.28 17.14
C PHE A 153 -9.07 15.88 17.90
N HIS A 154 -8.16 15.08 17.30
CA HIS A 154 -6.93 14.66 17.96
C HIS A 154 -5.70 15.34 17.35
N PRO A 155 -5.09 16.34 18.01
CA PRO A 155 -4.04 17.17 17.41
C PRO A 155 -2.78 16.38 17.02
N ALA A 156 -2.42 15.34 17.76
CA ALA A 156 -1.28 14.47 17.41
C ALA A 156 -1.51 13.70 16.08
N VAL A 157 -2.74 13.26 15.82
CA VAL A 157 -3.09 12.54 14.58
C VAL A 157 -3.14 13.52 13.42
N LEU A 158 -3.66 14.72 13.64
CA LEU A 158 -3.65 15.78 12.64
C LEU A 158 -2.23 16.15 12.21
N LEU A 159 -1.31 16.39 13.17
CA LEU A 159 0.07 16.79 12.88
C LEU A 159 0.85 15.72 12.12
N THR A 160 0.69 14.44 12.51
CA THR A 160 1.33 13.32 11.81
C THR A 160 0.73 13.06 10.43
N SER A 161 -0.58 13.25 10.27
CA SER A 161 -1.23 13.15 8.96
C SER A 161 -0.80 14.30 8.04
N LEU A 162 -0.69 15.53 8.57
CA LEU A 162 -0.24 16.70 7.81
C LEU A 162 1.20 16.55 7.34
N SER A 163 2.10 16.02 8.20
CA SER A 163 3.50 15.81 7.81
C SER A 163 3.64 14.75 6.70
N VAL A 164 2.90 13.64 6.80
CA VAL A 164 2.87 12.61 5.75
C VAL A 164 2.23 13.17 4.47
N ALA A 165 1.14 13.94 4.56
CA ALA A 165 0.49 14.56 3.41
C ALA A 165 1.42 15.55 2.69
N TYR A 166 2.17 16.37 3.43
CA TYR A 166 3.16 17.27 2.86
C TYR A 166 4.27 16.51 2.13
N ALA A 167 4.83 15.46 2.74
CA ALA A 167 5.90 14.64 2.14
C ALA A 167 5.44 13.92 0.86
N PHE A 168 4.26 13.28 0.88
CA PHE A 168 3.70 12.65 -0.32
C PHE A 168 3.30 13.69 -1.38
N GLY A 169 2.75 14.82 -0.98
CA GLY A 169 2.41 15.92 -1.89
C GLY A 169 3.62 16.44 -2.65
N LEU A 170 4.73 16.71 -1.96
CA LEU A 170 5.99 17.08 -2.60
C LEU A 170 6.51 15.99 -3.53
N SER A 171 6.41 14.72 -3.13
CA SER A 171 6.84 13.59 -3.96
C SER A 171 6.05 13.51 -5.26
N PHE A 172 4.73 13.66 -5.22
CA PHE A 172 3.89 13.69 -6.43
C PHE A 172 4.13 14.92 -7.29
N LEU A 173 4.39 16.07 -6.67
CA LEU A 173 4.74 17.29 -7.39
C LEU A 173 6.06 17.10 -8.16
N LEU A 174 7.04 16.42 -7.57
CA LEU A 174 8.27 16.02 -8.26
C LEU A 174 7.99 15.03 -9.39
N PHE A 175 7.13 14.02 -9.18
CA PHE A 175 6.74 13.07 -10.23
C PHE A 175 6.14 13.73 -11.46
N THR A 176 5.28 14.74 -11.29
CA THR A 176 4.68 15.43 -12.44
C THR A 176 5.62 16.44 -13.09
N THR A 177 6.48 17.10 -12.30
CA THR A 177 7.29 18.23 -12.78
C THR A 177 8.60 17.78 -13.44
N PHE A 178 9.25 16.73 -12.94
CA PHE A 178 10.55 16.26 -13.43
C PHE A 178 10.57 16.00 -14.95
N PRO A 179 9.65 15.21 -15.54
CA PRO A 179 9.70 14.91 -16.96
C PRO A 179 9.52 16.18 -17.78
N SER A 180 8.62 17.09 -17.36
CA SER A 180 8.39 18.35 -18.04
C SER A 180 9.63 19.25 -18.04
N VAL A 181 10.31 19.40 -16.89
CA VAL A 181 11.48 20.28 -16.78
C VAL A 181 12.68 19.69 -17.54
N PHE A 182 12.98 18.41 -17.35
CA PHE A 182 14.14 17.79 -18.00
C PHE A 182 13.95 17.62 -19.51
N GLN A 183 12.73 17.41 -20.00
CA GLN A 183 12.48 17.36 -21.44
C GLN A 183 12.47 18.76 -22.07
N LYS A 184 11.77 19.73 -21.47
CA LYS A 184 11.62 21.07 -22.08
C LYS A 184 12.87 21.93 -21.95
N GLN A 185 13.54 21.90 -20.79
CA GLN A 185 14.68 22.79 -20.52
C GLN A 185 16.02 22.16 -20.90
N TYR A 186 16.20 20.87 -20.63
CA TYR A 186 17.47 20.16 -20.85
C TYR A 186 17.48 19.29 -22.11
N GLY A 187 16.34 19.16 -22.81
CA GLY A 187 16.25 18.37 -24.03
C GLY A 187 16.44 16.87 -23.83
N PHE A 188 16.22 16.36 -22.60
CA PHE A 188 16.40 14.94 -22.32
C PHE A 188 15.32 14.08 -23.01
N SER A 189 15.71 12.88 -23.43
CA SER A 189 14.74 11.88 -23.90
C SER A 189 13.91 11.31 -22.74
N LEU A 190 12.72 10.78 -23.06
CA LEU A 190 11.75 10.27 -22.08
C LEU A 190 12.35 9.25 -21.09
N GLY A 191 13.19 8.33 -21.58
CA GLY A 191 13.87 7.32 -20.76
C GLY A 191 14.95 7.91 -19.86
N ILE A 192 15.75 8.87 -20.37
CA ILE A 192 16.77 9.56 -19.57
C ILE A 192 16.12 10.40 -18.47
N SER A 193 15.00 11.07 -18.74
CA SER A 193 14.23 11.75 -17.69
C SER A 193 13.71 10.79 -16.63
N GLY A 194 13.41 9.54 -17.00
CA GLY A 194 13.05 8.46 -16.07
C GLY A 194 14.18 8.11 -15.10
N LEU A 195 15.44 8.14 -15.54
CA LEU A 195 16.61 7.88 -14.68
C LEU A 195 16.78 8.91 -13.56
N CYS A 196 16.30 10.15 -13.74
CA CYS A 196 16.37 11.19 -12.71
C CYS A 196 15.61 10.80 -11.42
N TYR A 197 14.67 9.84 -11.49
CA TYR A 197 13.96 9.33 -10.31
C TYR A 197 14.80 8.38 -9.45
N LEU A 198 15.98 7.96 -9.91
CA LEU A 198 16.92 7.19 -9.09
C LEU A 198 17.31 7.95 -7.82
N GLY A 199 17.50 9.27 -7.89
CA GLY A 199 17.82 10.08 -6.72
C GLY A 199 16.73 10.03 -5.64
N MET A 200 15.46 10.05 -6.07
CA MET A 200 14.33 9.86 -5.17
C MET A 200 14.30 8.45 -4.58
N GLY A 201 14.53 7.43 -5.42
CA GLY A 201 14.61 6.03 -4.98
C GLY A 201 15.72 5.79 -3.96
N THR A 202 16.90 6.37 -4.16
CA THR A 202 18.00 6.29 -3.20
C THR A 202 17.67 6.99 -1.89
N GLY A 203 17.01 8.16 -1.93
CA GLY A 203 16.56 8.87 -0.74
C GLY A 203 15.54 8.06 0.06
N MET A 204 14.62 7.41 -0.66
CA MET A 204 13.63 6.49 -0.08
C MET A 204 14.28 5.25 0.56
N LEU A 205 15.27 4.63 -0.09
CA LEU A 205 16.02 3.50 0.45
C LEU A 205 16.79 3.87 1.72
N ILE A 206 17.47 5.01 1.71
CA ILE A 206 18.19 5.54 2.88
C ILE A 206 17.18 5.84 4.00
N GLY A 207 16.03 6.42 3.67
CA GLY A 207 14.95 6.68 4.62
C GLY A 207 14.41 5.40 5.27
N VAL A 208 14.13 4.36 4.49
CA VAL A 208 13.67 3.07 5.05
C VAL A 208 14.77 2.41 5.87
N ALA A 209 16.02 2.38 5.39
CA ALA A 209 17.13 1.80 6.12
C ALA A 209 17.36 2.51 7.47
N THR A 210 17.37 3.84 7.48
CA THR A 210 17.52 4.62 8.72
C THR A 210 16.33 4.40 9.66
N PHE A 211 15.10 4.40 9.15
CA PHE A 211 13.91 4.14 9.96
C PHE A 211 13.92 2.73 10.55
N SER A 212 14.18 1.69 9.77
CA SER A 212 14.23 0.30 10.24
C SER A 212 15.30 0.12 11.32
N LEU A 213 16.52 0.65 11.10
CA LEU A 213 17.62 0.51 12.06
C LEU A 213 17.40 1.30 13.36
N THR A 214 16.68 2.43 13.30
CA THR A 214 16.42 3.27 14.48
C THR A 214 15.17 2.85 15.22
N SER A 215 14.14 2.38 14.53
CA SER A 215 12.86 1.96 15.10
C SER A 215 13.04 0.76 16.03
N ASP A 216 13.77 -0.27 15.60
CA ASP A 216 14.02 -1.46 16.42
C ASP A 216 14.80 -1.11 17.69
N LYS A 217 15.80 -0.22 17.59
CA LYS A 217 16.57 0.27 18.74
C LYS A 217 15.70 1.05 19.71
N LEU A 218 14.82 1.90 19.20
CA LEU A 218 13.91 2.70 20.00
C LEU A 218 12.87 1.82 20.71
N GLN A 219 12.29 0.83 20.01
CA GLN A 219 11.37 -0.13 20.60
C GLN A 219 12.02 -0.97 21.69
N HIS A 220 13.23 -1.49 21.46
CA HIS A 220 13.97 -2.22 22.48
C HIS A 220 14.34 -1.34 23.68
N TRP A 221 14.67 -0.07 23.45
CA TRP A 221 14.93 0.88 24.53
C TRP A 221 13.68 1.14 25.39
N HIS A 222 12.51 1.31 24.77
CA HIS A 222 11.24 1.44 25.50
C HIS A 222 10.85 0.17 26.24
N SER A 223 11.08 -1.01 25.64
CA SER A 223 10.79 -2.31 26.27
C SER A 223 11.67 -2.57 27.50
N ARG A 224 12.93 -2.09 27.52
CA ARG A 224 13.83 -2.24 28.67
C ARG A 224 13.51 -1.28 29.82
N ARG A 225 12.80 -0.19 29.56
CA ARG A 225 12.47 0.84 30.56
C ARG A 225 11.14 0.64 31.29
N ASN A 226 10.44 -0.49 31.08
CA ASN A 226 9.17 -0.81 31.74
C ASN A 226 8.24 0.42 31.86
N PHE A 227 7.93 1.08 30.74
CA PHE A 227 6.82 2.04 30.76
C PHE A 227 5.54 1.25 31.02
N HIS A 228 5.14 1.24 32.29
CA HIS A 228 3.93 0.61 32.82
C HIS A 228 2.73 0.88 31.91
N ASP A 229 1.85 -0.11 31.85
CA ASP A 229 0.59 -0.14 31.14
C ASP A 229 -0.28 1.12 31.32
N TRP A 230 -0.09 2.12 30.47
CA TRP A 230 -1.12 3.17 30.27
C TRP A 230 -2.41 2.62 29.64
N ARG A 231 -2.43 1.33 29.25
CA ARG A 231 -3.60 0.64 28.68
C ARG A 231 -4.52 0.02 29.73
N LEU A 232 -4.15 0.01 31.02
CA LEU A 232 -5.09 -0.27 32.10
C LEU A 232 -5.82 1.02 32.49
N SER A 233 -6.62 1.54 31.57
CA SER A 233 -7.67 2.48 31.93
C SER A 233 -8.70 1.72 32.81
N PRO A 234 -9.21 2.29 33.92
CA PRO A 234 -10.01 1.57 34.94
C PRO A 234 -11.37 1.01 34.48
N TYR A 235 -11.71 1.03 33.19
CA TYR A 235 -13.02 0.64 32.67
C TYR A 235 -13.15 -0.85 32.31
N SER A 236 -12.31 -1.72 32.88
CA SER A 236 -12.44 -3.19 32.75
C SER A 236 -13.04 -3.86 33.99
N ALA A 237 -13.51 -3.07 34.96
CA ALA A 237 -14.10 -3.55 36.22
C ALA A 237 -15.44 -2.90 36.58
N LEU A 238 -16.25 -2.53 35.57
CA LEU A 238 -17.68 -2.20 35.75
C LEU A 238 -18.50 -2.81 34.62
#